data_AF-A0A318JS43-F1
#
_entry.id   AF-A0A318JS43-F1
#
_cell.length_a   1.000
_cell.length_b   1.000
_cell.length_c   1.000
_cell.angle_alpha   90.00
_cell.angle_beta   90.00
_cell.angle_gamma   90.00
#
_symmetry.space_group_name_H-M   'P 1'
#
loop_
_entity.id
_entity.type
_entity.pdbx_description
1 polymer ?
#
loop_
_entity_poly.entity_id
_entity_poly.type
_entity_poly.pdbx_seq_one_letter_code
_entity_poly.pdbx_strand_id
1 'polypeptide(L)'
;MQYLIDTPPPSAQSGEATLSAERFNSVINFSNFLLHVLRILSGKDIPLDDKQLLAQFEHHILKTDEAIKKTQDFIFALLKCKYLFDQYIIKREFAQNEDKWSLKRLHFYNVKSQSYINTFDRDEEDGFEGTNRRILMLLSALHVSTPTLVYKHWLNGALYELFHMQEVNARHYLGRLERLARQFVYGRFLSVDKPAEYYEMIYQNRGYALAHVEQARVAERLEFGSIENNLIFNYLDYLLWCEGIENKTADDVIKQFEFSFRSSVEHFYPQHPMDGHIDLGQEHLHRFGNLCLISHSKNSRLSNFQPKAKRDHFKAAINNKNIDTLKLYSMIKSMDVSGEWGPDQIQEHEKNMLSVFDHDIKRGVQA
;
A
#
# COMPACT_ATOMS: atom_id res chain seq x y z
N MET A 1 -28.71 -23.09 -4.23
CA MET A 1 -28.89 -22.11 -3.12
C MET A 1 -30.32 -22.04 -2.58
N GLN A 2 -31.32 -22.72 -3.16
CA GLN A 2 -32.68 -22.77 -2.59
C GLN A 2 -32.71 -23.33 -1.16
N TYR A 3 -31.91 -24.37 -0.91
CA TYR A 3 -31.79 -25.03 0.40
C TYR A 3 -31.40 -24.10 1.57
N LEU A 4 -30.57 -23.09 1.33
CA LEU A 4 -30.12 -22.13 2.35
C LEU A 4 -31.20 -21.09 2.70
N ILE A 5 -32.19 -20.88 1.82
CA ILE A 5 -33.32 -19.98 2.06
C ILE A 5 -34.38 -20.70 2.90
N ASP A 6 -34.55 -22.01 2.69
CA ASP A 6 -35.60 -22.80 3.35
C ASP A 6 -35.23 -23.27 4.78
N THR A 7 -33.98 -23.11 5.22
CA THR A 7 -33.51 -23.53 6.55
C THR A 7 -32.60 -22.48 7.21
N PRO A 8 -33.15 -21.45 7.90
CA PRO A 8 -32.32 -20.52 8.67
C PRO A 8 -31.63 -21.25 9.84
N PRO A 9 -30.34 -20.97 10.11
CA PRO A 9 -29.65 -21.57 11.24
C PRO A 9 -30.23 -21.08 12.57
N PRO A 10 -30.26 -21.92 13.61
CA PRO A 10 -30.78 -21.52 14.92
C PRO A 10 -29.98 -20.36 15.51
N SER A 11 -30.70 -19.38 16.07
CA SER A 11 -30.13 -18.21 16.72
C SER A 11 -29.26 -18.63 17.91
N ALA A 12 -27.96 -18.34 17.85
CA ALA A 12 -27.06 -18.53 18.98
C ALA A 12 -27.45 -17.56 20.11
N GLN A 13 -27.69 -18.10 21.30
CA GLN A 13 -27.94 -17.32 22.51
C GLN A 13 -26.68 -16.50 22.85
N SER A 14 -26.85 -15.20 23.08
CA SER A 14 -25.81 -14.27 23.47
C SER A 14 -25.39 -14.51 24.92
N GLY A 15 -24.34 -15.30 25.12
CA GLY A 15 -23.57 -15.26 26.37
C GLY A 15 -22.74 -13.97 26.42
N GLU A 16 -22.67 -13.33 27.59
CA GLU A 16 -21.77 -12.21 27.84
C GLU A 16 -20.31 -12.64 27.64
N ALA A 17 -19.82 -12.46 26.41
CA ALA A 17 -18.41 -12.60 26.11
C ALA A 17 -17.71 -11.33 26.61
N THR A 18 -16.84 -11.49 27.60
CA THR A 18 -15.71 -10.57 27.80
C THR A 18 -15.07 -10.36 26.43
N LEU A 19 -15.12 -9.14 25.91
CA LEU A 19 -14.58 -8.76 24.59
C LEU A 19 -13.07 -9.05 24.57
N SER A 20 -12.70 -10.29 24.22
CA SER A 20 -11.36 -10.58 23.74
C SER A 20 -11.11 -9.68 22.55
N ALA A 21 -9.94 -9.01 22.51
CA ALA A 21 -9.57 -8.20 21.35
C ALA A 21 -9.82 -8.98 20.06
N GLU A 22 -10.57 -8.39 19.12
CA GLU A 22 -10.86 -9.01 17.84
C GLU A 22 -9.54 -9.34 17.12
N ARG A 23 -9.36 -10.59 16.69
CA ARG A 23 -8.13 -11.03 16.01
C ARG A 23 -7.84 -10.21 14.75
N PHE A 24 -8.87 -9.78 14.02
CA PHE A 24 -8.72 -9.09 12.75
C PHE A 24 -9.47 -7.77 12.71
N ASN A 25 -8.77 -6.70 12.33
CA ASN A 25 -9.40 -5.41 12.04
C ASN A 25 -9.41 -5.13 10.53
N SER A 26 -10.57 -4.68 10.05
CA SER A 26 -10.80 -4.34 8.64
C SER A 26 -10.12 -3.02 8.24
N VAL A 27 -9.64 -2.97 6.99
CA VAL A 27 -9.08 -1.76 6.37
C VAL A 27 -10.14 -0.74 5.94
N ILE A 28 -11.43 -1.08 6.05
CA ILE A 28 -12.57 -0.23 5.68
C ILE A 28 -13.77 -0.51 6.59
N ASN A 29 -14.61 0.52 6.84
CA ASN A 29 -15.87 0.34 7.54
C ASN A 29 -17.00 -0.08 6.59
N PHE A 30 -18.14 -0.50 7.15
CA PHE A 30 -19.25 -1.01 6.35
C PHE A 30 -19.84 0.04 5.39
N SER A 31 -20.10 1.26 5.87
CA SER A 31 -20.70 2.33 5.06
C SER A 31 -19.88 2.67 3.82
N ASN A 32 -18.57 2.81 3.96
CA ASN A 32 -17.68 3.06 2.82
C ASN A 32 -17.60 1.81 1.93
N PHE A 33 -17.55 0.60 2.50
CA PHE A 33 -17.54 -0.64 1.72
C PHE A 33 -18.76 -0.75 0.77
N LEU A 34 -19.95 -0.33 1.20
CA LEU A 34 -21.15 -0.31 0.35
C LEU A 34 -20.96 0.57 -0.90
N LEU A 35 -20.29 1.73 -0.77
CA LEU A 35 -19.99 2.61 -1.91
C LEU A 35 -18.97 1.98 -2.87
N HIS A 36 -17.97 1.26 -2.35
CA HIS A 36 -17.05 0.50 -3.19
C HIS A 36 -17.79 -0.55 -4.03
N VAL A 37 -18.68 -1.32 -3.41
CA VAL A 37 -19.50 -2.34 -4.09
C VAL A 37 -20.39 -1.68 -5.14
N LEU A 38 -21.05 -0.57 -4.79
CA LEU A 38 -21.93 0.15 -5.70
C LEU A 38 -21.18 0.68 -6.92
N ARG A 39 -19.98 1.23 -6.73
CA ARG A 39 -19.10 1.69 -7.81
C ARG A 39 -18.67 0.55 -8.73
N ILE A 40 -18.26 -0.59 -8.16
CA ILE A 40 -17.85 -1.78 -8.93
C ILE A 40 -19.01 -2.34 -9.75
N LEU A 41 -20.19 -2.51 -9.13
CA LEU A 41 -21.37 -3.05 -9.79
C LEU A 41 -21.87 -2.15 -10.92
N SER A 42 -21.97 -0.85 -10.65
CA SER A 42 -22.52 0.11 -11.63
C SER A 42 -21.54 0.48 -12.73
N GLY A 43 -20.24 0.34 -12.47
CA GLY A 43 -19.18 0.85 -13.33
C GLY A 43 -19.17 2.37 -13.46
N LYS A 44 -19.90 3.12 -12.62
CA LYS A 44 -20.00 4.60 -12.66
C LYS A 44 -19.04 5.25 -11.67
N ASP A 45 -18.69 6.52 -11.89
CA ASP A 45 -17.81 7.26 -10.96
C ASP A 45 -18.58 7.77 -9.72
N ILE A 46 -18.86 6.83 -8.80
CA ILE A 46 -19.68 7.07 -7.59
C ILE A 46 -18.76 7.45 -6.43
N PRO A 47 -18.81 8.66 -5.86
CA PRO A 47 -17.92 9.06 -4.76
C PRO A 47 -17.85 8.02 -3.63
N LEU A 48 -16.65 7.81 -3.07
CA LEU A 48 -16.43 6.85 -1.97
C LEU A 48 -16.64 7.49 -0.59
N ASP A 49 -17.43 8.57 -0.53
CA ASP A 49 -17.71 9.35 0.67
C ASP A 49 -19.03 8.87 1.31
N ASP A 50 -18.95 8.32 2.52
CA ASP A 50 -20.12 7.79 3.23
C ASP A 50 -21.19 8.85 3.52
N LYS A 51 -20.83 10.14 3.54
CA LYS A 51 -21.81 11.24 3.61
C LYS A 51 -22.74 11.28 2.41
N GLN A 52 -22.32 10.73 1.28
CA GLN A 52 -23.11 10.65 0.06
C GLN A 52 -23.85 9.31 -0.07
N LEU A 53 -23.67 8.36 0.86
CA LEU A 53 -24.19 6.99 0.76
C LEU A 53 -25.68 6.95 0.39
N LEU A 54 -26.53 7.66 1.14
CA LEU A 54 -27.97 7.65 0.91
C LEU A 54 -28.32 8.23 -0.46
N ALA A 55 -27.72 9.36 -0.85
CA ALA A 55 -27.97 10.00 -2.14
C ALA A 55 -27.56 9.10 -3.30
N GLN A 56 -26.41 8.42 -3.19
CA GLN A 56 -25.92 7.50 -4.22
C GLN A 56 -26.82 6.26 -4.34
N PHE A 57 -27.29 5.69 -3.23
CA PHE A 57 -28.21 4.55 -3.25
C PHE A 57 -29.59 4.92 -3.77
N GLU A 58 -30.12 6.09 -3.38
CA GLU A 58 -31.36 6.61 -3.95
C GLU A 58 -31.25 6.75 -5.47
N HIS A 59 -30.20 7.40 -5.95
CA HIS A 59 -30.05 7.68 -7.38
C HIS A 59 -29.77 6.42 -8.21
N HIS A 60 -28.92 5.51 -7.72
CA HIS A 60 -28.46 4.37 -8.52
C HIS A 60 -29.28 3.09 -8.35
N ILE A 61 -29.94 2.91 -7.19
CA ILE A 61 -30.72 1.70 -6.88
C ILE A 61 -32.21 2.03 -6.72
N LEU A 62 -32.56 2.86 -5.73
CA LEU A 62 -33.93 2.91 -5.20
C LEU A 62 -34.91 3.73 -6.06
N LYS A 63 -34.46 4.85 -6.63
CA LYS A 63 -35.28 5.75 -7.47
C LYS A 63 -35.03 5.50 -8.95
N THR A 64 -35.19 4.24 -9.37
CA THR A 64 -35.02 3.81 -10.76
C THR A 64 -36.12 2.82 -11.16
N ASP A 65 -36.45 2.74 -12.45
CA ASP A 65 -37.55 1.91 -12.95
C ASP A 65 -37.35 0.39 -12.68
N GLU A 66 -36.10 -0.03 -12.44
CA GLU A 66 -35.72 -1.42 -12.15
C GLU A 66 -35.26 -1.61 -10.68
N ALA A 67 -35.80 -0.84 -9.73
CA ALA A 67 -35.32 -0.83 -8.33
C ALA A 67 -35.21 -2.21 -7.67
N ILE A 68 -36.18 -3.11 -7.90
CA ILE A 68 -36.16 -4.48 -7.35
C ILE A 68 -34.96 -5.25 -7.87
N LYS A 69 -34.77 -5.27 -9.20
CA LYS A 69 -33.67 -5.99 -9.86
C LYS A 69 -32.32 -5.42 -9.45
N LYS A 70 -32.16 -4.08 -9.44
CA LYS A 70 -30.91 -3.44 -8.99
C LYS A 70 -30.60 -3.71 -7.53
N THR A 71 -31.62 -3.81 -6.67
CA THR A 71 -31.43 -4.21 -5.27
C THR A 71 -30.92 -5.64 -5.19
N GLN A 72 -31.51 -6.57 -5.94
CA GLN A 72 -31.03 -7.96 -6.01
C GLN A 72 -29.58 -8.03 -6.52
N ASP A 73 -29.27 -7.37 -7.64
CA ASP A 73 -27.93 -7.31 -8.22
C ASP A 73 -26.91 -6.74 -7.21
N PHE A 74 -27.29 -5.69 -6.47
CA PHE A 74 -26.46 -5.12 -5.42
C PHE A 74 -26.18 -6.09 -4.28
N ILE A 75 -27.19 -6.81 -3.79
CA ILE A 75 -27.00 -7.80 -2.72
C ILE A 75 -26.07 -8.93 -3.18
N PHE A 76 -26.22 -9.42 -4.42
CA PHE A 76 -25.29 -10.41 -4.98
C PHE A 76 -23.86 -9.85 -5.08
N ALA A 77 -23.71 -8.61 -5.59
CA ALA A 77 -22.42 -7.96 -5.69
C ALA A 77 -21.78 -7.74 -4.32
N LEU A 78 -22.56 -7.38 -3.30
CA LEU A 78 -22.11 -7.19 -1.91
C LEU A 78 -21.54 -8.48 -1.32
N LEU A 79 -22.27 -9.59 -1.46
CA LEU A 79 -21.83 -10.89 -0.97
C LEU A 79 -20.56 -11.36 -1.69
N LYS A 80 -20.51 -11.21 -3.02
CA LYS A 80 -19.32 -11.54 -3.82
C LYS A 80 -18.12 -10.70 -3.43
N CYS A 81 -18.28 -9.38 -3.34
CA CYS A 81 -17.20 -8.48 -2.93
C CYS A 81 -16.74 -8.78 -1.50
N LYS A 82 -17.65 -9.08 -0.56
CA LYS A 82 -17.28 -9.43 0.82
C LYS A 82 -16.48 -10.71 0.88
N TYR A 83 -16.88 -11.74 0.12
CA TYR A 83 -16.12 -12.97 -0.02
C TYR A 83 -14.72 -12.69 -0.57
N LEU A 84 -14.61 -11.95 -1.68
CA LEU A 84 -13.32 -11.58 -2.27
C LEU A 84 -12.44 -10.75 -1.32
N PHE A 85 -13.05 -9.81 -0.60
CA PHE A 85 -12.37 -9.00 0.41
C PHE A 85 -11.77 -9.86 1.52
N ASP A 86 -12.54 -10.80 2.08
CA ASP A 86 -12.07 -11.64 3.17
C ASP A 86 -10.95 -12.59 2.76
N GLN A 87 -10.88 -12.97 1.48
CA GLN A 87 -9.87 -13.88 0.97
C GLN A 87 -8.60 -13.14 0.51
N TYR A 88 -8.75 -12.00 -0.20
CA TYR A 88 -7.70 -11.43 -1.05
C TYR A 88 -7.31 -9.98 -0.71
N ILE A 89 -7.90 -9.39 0.32
CA ILE A 89 -7.54 -8.06 0.82
C ILE A 89 -6.87 -8.20 2.19
N ILE A 90 -5.85 -7.37 2.42
CA ILE A 90 -5.12 -7.34 3.68
C ILE A 90 -6.02 -6.92 4.85
N LYS A 91 -5.64 -7.38 6.03
CA LYS A 91 -6.28 -7.04 7.30
C LYS A 91 -5.22 -6.90 8.38
N ARG A 92 -5.51 -6.11 9.41
CA ARG A 92 -4.65 -6.04 10.58
C ARG A 92 -4.92 -7.26 11.45
N GLU A 93 -3.89 -7.98 11.86
CA GLU A 93 -3.99 -9.18 12.68
C GLU A 93 -3.29 -8.98 14.03
N PHE A 94 -4.04 -9.23 15.10
CA PHE A 94 -3.55 -9.31 16.47
C PHE A 94 -3.41 -10.79 16.84
N ALA A 95 -2.18 -11.29 16.84
CA ALA A 95 -1.87 -12.66 17.18
C ALA A 95 -0.49 -12.73 17.86
N GLN A 96 -0.34 -13.58 18.88
CA GLN A 96 0.94 -13.82 19.56
C GLN A 96 1.63 -12.53 20.09
N ASN A 97 0.85 -11.56 20.58
CA ASN A 97 1.33 -10.23 21.00
C ASN A 97 1.98 -9.39 19.88
N GLU A 98 1.80 -9.80 18.63
CA GLU A 98 2.18 -9.03 17.46
C GLU A 98 0.96 -8.37 16.84
N ASP A 99 1.18 -7.18 16.27
CA ASP A 99 0.20 -6.43 15.52
C ASP A 99 0.78 -6.18 14.13
N LYS A 100 0.31 -6.94 13.13
CA LYS A 100 0.92 -7.02 11.79
C LYS A 100 -0.13 -7.00 10.68
N TRP A 101 0.29 -6.65 9.47
CA TRP A 101 -0.55 -6.87 8.29
C TRP A 101 -0.55 -8.35 7.94
N SER A 102 -1.72 -8.87 7.59
CA SER A 102 -1.87 -10.25 7.13
C SER A 102 -2.69 -10.34 5.85
N LEU A 103 -2.33 -11.30 5.00
CA LEU A 103 -3.09 -11.74 3.85
C LEU A 103 -3.41 -13.22 4.06
N LYS A 104 -4.51 -13.45 4.78
CA LYS A 104 -4.95 -14.78 5.22
C LYS A 104 -6.42 -15.02 4.93
N ARG A 105 -6.74 -16.28 4.66
CA ARG A 105 -8.10 -16.80 4.50
C ARG A 105 -8.42 -17.86 5.53
N LEU A 106 -9.70 -17.98 5.88
CA LEU A 106 -10.20 -19.08 6.69
C LEU A 106 -10.16 -20.38 5.88
N HIS A 107 -9.56 -21.41 6.46
CA HIS A 107 -9.44 -22.75 5.90
C HIS A 107 -10.02 -23.77 6.88
N PHE A 108 -10.93 -24.60 6.37
CA PHE A 108 -11.50 -25.72 7.12
C PHE A 108 -10.74 -27.00 6.77
N TYR A 109 -10.10 -27.62 7.76
CA TYR A 109 -9.57 -28.98 7.61
C TYR A 109 -10.69 -30.01 7.72
N ASN A 110 -11.69 -29.71 8.56
CA ASN A 110 -12.95 -30.44 8.68
C ASN A 110 -13.97 -29.55 9.41
N VAL A 111 -15.18 -30.07 9.67
CA VAL A 111 -16.28 -29.33 10.32
C VAL A 111 -15.92 -28.83 11.74
N LYS A 112 -14.93 -29.44 12.40
CA LYS A 112 -14.51 -29.10 13.77
C LYS A 112 -13.16 -28.40 13.84
N SER A 113 -12.41 -28.33 12.74
CA SER A 113 -11.04 -27.83 12.72
C SER A 113 -10.86 -26.82 11.60
N GLN A 114 -10.55 -25.60 11.99
CA GLN A 114 -10.36 -24.46 11.10
C GLN A 114 -9.17 -23.62 11.55
N SER A 115 -8.46 -23.02 10.60
CA SER A 115 -7.38 -22.06 10.88
C SER A 115 -7.36 -20.96 9.82
N TYR A 116 -6.65 -19.87 10.11
CA TYR A 116 -6.34 -18.86 9.11
C TYR A 116 -4.96 -19.17 8.53
N ILE A 117 -4.92 -19.46 7.24
CA ILE A 117 -3.70 -19.74 6.47
C ILE A 117 -3.44 -18.60 5.48
N ASN A 118 -2.21 -18.52 4.97
CA ASN A 118 -1.88 -17.62 3.87
C ASN A 118 -2.84 -17.86 2.67
N THR A 119 -3.23 -16.77 2.03
CA THR A 119 -4.25 -16.80 0.98
C THR A 119 -3.84 -17.66 -0.20
N PHE A 120 -2.59 -17.52 -0.65
CA PHE A 120 -2.08 -18.20 -1.85
C PHE A 120 -1.11 -19.36 -1.57
N ASP A 121 -0.27 -19.25 -0.53
CA ASP A 121 0.80 -20.21 -0.27
C ASP A 121 0.42 -21.08 0.95
N ARG A 122 0.47 -22.41 0.83
CA ARG A 122 0.09 -23.33 1.93
C ARG A 122 1.28 -23.82 2.76
N ASP A 123 2.48 -23.77 2.20
CA ASP A 123 3.63 -24.56 2.67
C ASP A 123 4.87 -23.72 3.02
N GLU A 124 4.76 -22.38 3.03
CA GLU A 124 5.89 -21.51 3.39
C GLU A 124 5.90 -21.22 4.89
N GLU A 125 6.91 -21.78 5.58
CA GLU A 125 7.00 -21.80 7.05
C GLU A 125 7.49 -20.49 7.68
N ASP A 126 8.31 -19.70 6.97
CA ASP A 126 8.94 -18.50 7.53
C ASP A 126 8.14 -17.19 7.33
N GLY A 127 7.16 -17.20 6.41
CA GLY A 127 6.25 -16.09 6.14
C GLY A 127 6.87 -14.87 5.42
N PHE A 128 8.12 -14.96 4.95
CA PHE A 128 8.84 -13.85 4.31
C PHE A 128 9.14 -14.06 2.81
N GLU A 129 8.75 -15.20 2.25
CA GLU A 129 8.92 -15.51 0.83
C GLU A 129 7.56 -15.68 0.12
N GLY A 130 7.59 -16.02 -1.17
CA GLY A 130 6.39 -16.38 -1.92
C GLY A 130 5.56 -15.25 -2.50
N THR A 131 4.58 -15.65 -3.31
CA THR A 131 3.69 -14.70 -4.00
C THR A 131 2.71 -14.06 -3.01
N ASN A 132 2.31 -14.79 -1.97
CA ASN A 132 1.47 -14.25 -0.90
C ASN A 132 2.15 -13.09 -0.18
N ARG A 133 3.44 -13.21 0.15
CA ARG A 133 4.21 -12.11 0.76
C ARG A 133 4.31 -10.91 -0.17
N ARG A 134 4.61 -11.12 -1.47
CA ARG A 134 4.69 -10.02 -2.43
C ARG A 134 3.37 -9.25 -2.58
N ILE A 135 2.24 -9.96 -2.60
CA ILE A 135 0.91 -9.33 -2.62
C ILE A 135 0.64 -8.61 -1.28
N LEU A 136 0.95 -9.22 -0.14
CA LEU A 136 0.83 -8.60 1.18
C LEU A 136 1.62 -7.28 1.24
N MET A 137 2.88 -7.28 0.78
CA MET A 137 3.73 -6.09 0.78
C MET A 137 3.15 -4.98 -0.09
N LEU A 138 2.71 -5.30 -1.31
CA LEU A 138 2.14 -4.30 -2.22
C LEU A 138 0.82 -3.72 -1.69
N LEU A 139 -0.10 -4.55 -1.21
CA LEU A 139 -1.35 -4.09 -0.61
C LEU A 139 -1.09 -3.26 0.66
N SER A 140 -0.08 -3.63 1.45
CA SER A 140 0.30 -2.86 2.63
C SER A 140 0.86 -1.49 2.25
N ALA A 141 1.74 -1.41 1.25
CA ALA A 141 2.26 -0.15 0.72
C ALA A 141 1.13 0.78 0.24
N LEU A 142 0.17 0.25 -0.52
CA LEU A 142 -1.01 0.99 -0.99
C LEU A 142 -1.85 1.51 0.18
N HIS A 143 -2.09 0.64 1.18
CA HIS A 143 -2.96 0.96 2.31
C HIS A 143 -2.36 2.02 3.24
N VAL A 144 -1.08 1.88 3.63
CA VAL A 144 -0.44 2.84 4.54
C VAL A 144 -0.23 4.22 3.91
N SER A 145 -0.23 4.29 2.57
CA SER A 145 -0.16 5.54 1.81
C SER A 145 -1.48 6.30 1.75
N THR A 146 -2.61 5.62 1.97
CA THR A 146 -3.98 6.19 1.84
C THR A 146 -4.87 5.74 3.01
N PRO A 147 -4.59 6.19 4.24
CA PRO A 147 -5.33 5.75 5.43
C PRO A 147 -6.79 6.23 5.43
N THR A 148 -7.07 7.41 4.88
CA THR A 148 -8.41 8.02 4.82
C THR A 148 -9.37 7.21 3.97
N LEU A 149 -10.55 6.88 4.52
CA LEU A 149 -11.55 6.01 3.90
C LEU A 149 -12.01 6.48 2.51
N VAL A 150 -12.30 7.77 2.35
CA VAL A 150 -12.79 8.35 1.09
C VAL A 150 -11.78 8.26 -0.07
N TYR A 151 -10.50 8.11 0.25
CA TYR A 151 -9.40 8.05 -0.73
C TYR A 151 -8.86 6.64 -0.95
N LYS A 152 -9.55 5.59 -0.49
CA LYS A 152 -9.13 4.19 -0.68
C LYS A 152 -9.36 3.68 -2.11
N HIS A 153 -8.97 4.46 -3.11
CA HIS A 153 -9.08 4.08 -4.52
C HIS A 153 -8.28 2.80 -4.83
N TRP A 154 -7.19 2.53 -4.13
CA TRP A 154 -6.46 1.25 -4.25
C TRP A 154 -7.34 0.05 -3.92
N LEU A 155 -8.19 0.16 -2.88
CA LEU A 155 -9.09 -0.92 -2.47
C LEU A 155 -10.20 -1.10 -3.50
N ASN A 156 -10.71 0.00 -4.06
CA ASN A 156 -11.67 -0.07 -5.15
C ASN A 156 -11.08 -0.73 -6.40
N GLY A 157 -9.85 -0.36 -6.78
CA GLY A 157 -9.14 -1.00 -7.91
C GLY A 157 -8.86 -2.48 -7.67
N ALA A 158 -8.35 -2.84 -6.49
CA ALA A 158 -8.09 -4.24 -6.13
C ALA A 158 -9.37 -5.10 -6.15
N LEU A 159 -10.47 -4.60 -5.56
CA LEU A 159 -11.75 -5.29 -5.60
C LEU A 159 -12.37 -5.32 -7.00
N TYR A 160 -12.19 -4.28 -7.81
CA TYR A 160 -12.65 -4.25 -9.20
C TYR A 160 -11.97 -5.36 -10.02
N GLU A 161 -10.65 -5.50 -9.91
CA GLU A 161 -9.89 -6.57 -10.57
C GLU A 161 -10.36 -7.95 -10.10
N LEU A 162 -10.46 -8.17 -8.77
CA LEU A 162 -10.94 -9.42 -8.20
C LEU A 162 -12.38 -9.76 -8.64
N PHE A 163 -13.26 -8.77 -8.73
CA PHE A 163 -14.66 -8.96 -9.09
C PHE A 163 -14.81 -9.48 -10.53
N HIS A 164 -13.90 -9.09 -11.43
CA HIS A 164 -13.94 -9.48 -12.84
C HIS A 164 -13.04 -10.70 -13.17
N MET A 165 -12.28 -11.21 -12.20
CA MET A 165 -11.58 -12.48 -12.36
C MET A 165 -12.58 -13.66 -12.33
N GLN A 166 -12.50 -14.53 -13.34
CA GLN A 166 -13.23 -15.80 -13.33
C GLN A 166 -12.68 -16.74 -12.25
N GLU A 167 -11.36 -16.83 -12.18
CA GLU A 167 -10.62 -17.56 -11.13
C GLU A 167 -9.48 -16.68 -10.61
N VAL A 168 -9.36 -16.58 -9.30
CA VAL A 168 -8.32 -15.76 -8.66
C VAL A 168 -7.03 -16.58 -8.57
N ASN A 169 -6.04 -16.20 -9.39
CA ASN A 169 -4.70 -16.77 -9.38
C ASN A 169 -3.71 -15.76 -8.79
N ALA A 170 -2.79 -16.22 -7.93
CA ALA A 170 -1.81 -15.37 -7.24
C ALA A 170 -0.99 -14.50 -8.20
N ARG A 171 -0.42 -15.10 -9.27
CA ARG A 171 0.43 -14.38 -10.23
C ARG A 171 -0.37 -13.37 -11.04
N HIS A 172 -1.56 -13.74 -11.50
CA HIS A 172 -2.42 -12.81 -12.24
C HIS A 172 -2.89 -11.65 -11.36
N TYR A 173 -3.31 -11.92 -10.12
CA TYR A 173 -3.74 -10.87 -9.20
C TYR A 173 -2.60 -9.93 -8.84
N LEU A 174 -1.40 -10.47 -8.56
CA LEU A 174 -0.21 -9.66 -8.37
C LEU A 174 0.07 -8.75 -9.57
N GLY A 175 0.03 -9.28 -10.80
CA GLY A 175 0.25 -8.48 -12.01
C GLY A 175 -0.78 -7.35 -12.16
N ARG A 176 -2.06 -7.59 -11.85
CA ARG A 176 -3.10 -6.55 -11.85
C ARG A 176 -2.85 -5.49 -10.78
N LEU A 177 -2.45 -5.88 -9.57
CA LEU A 177 -2.13 -4.94 -8.49
C LEU A 177 -0.89 -4.10 -8.79
N GLU A 178 0.16 -4.70 -9.37
CA GLU A 178 1.35 -3.96 -9.77
C GLU A 178 1.00 -2.95 -10.87
N ARG A 179 0.21 -3.35 -11.87
CA ARG A 179 -0.29 -2.43 -12.90
C ARG A 179 -1.09 -1.27 -12.28
N LEU A 180 -1.96 -1.55 -11.32
CA LEU A 180 -2.72 -0.53 -10.59
C LEU A 180 -1.79 0.44 -9.85
N ALA A 181 -0.77 -0.08 -9.15
CA ALA A 181 0.21 0.74 -8.45
C ALA A 181 1.01 1.63 -9.42
N ARG A 182 1.45 1.08 -10.56
CA ARG A 182 2.13 1.84 -11.63
C ARG A 182 1.26 2.95 -12.21
N GLN A 183 -0.03 2.69 -12.43
CA GLN A 183 -0.96 3.74 -12.86
C GLN A 183 -1.03 4.87 -11.84
N PHE A 184 -1.14 4.55 -10.54
CA PHE A 184 -1.21 5.58 -9.50
C PHE A 184 0.09 6.38 -9.39
N VAL A 185 1.24 5.70 -9.43
CA VAL A 185 2.53 6.35 -9.29
C VAL A 185 2.89 7.13 -10.56
N TYR A 186 2.89 6.51 -11.73
CA TYR A 186 3.38 7.14 -12.98
C TYR A 186 2.29 7.87 -13.75
N GLY A 187 1.05 7.38 -13.73
CA GLY A 187 -0.08 8.01 -14.43
C GLY A 187 -0.69 9.21 -13.69
N ARG A 188 -0.44 9.31 -12.38
CA ARG A 188 -0.93 10.42 -11.55
C ARG A 188 0.21 11.19 -10.87
N PHE A 189 0.88 10.60 -9.89
CA PHE A 189 1.76 11.35 -9.00
C PHE A 189 3.06 11.83 -9.64
N LEU A 190 3.63 11.04 -10.55
CA LEU A 190 4.84 11.34 -11.32
C LEU A 190 4.54 11.65 -12.79
N SER A 191 3.27 11.92 -13.12
CA SER A 191 2.88 12.22 -14.49
C SER A 191 3.45 13.56 -14.95
N VAL A 192 4.15 13.56 -16.09
CA VAL A 192 4.59 14.79 -16.77
C VAL A 192 3.47 15.50 -17.51
N ASP A 193 2.38 14.79 -17.78
CA ASP A 193 1.15 15.30 -18.37
C ASP A 193 0.11 15.60 -17.28
N LYS A 194 -1.12 15.93 -17.69
CA LYS A 194 -2.26 16.05 -16.77
C LYS A 194 -2.43 14.74 -15.97
N PRO A 195 -2.34 14.78 -14.62
CA PRO A 195 -2.55 13.61 -13.78
C PRO A 195 -3.89 12.92 -14.09
N ALA A 196 -3.88 11.59 -14.17
CA ALA A 196 -5.08 10.82 -14.39
C ALA A 196 -5.94 10.75 -13.12
N GLU A 197 -7.27 10.75 -13.31
CA GLU A 197 -8.19 10.51 -12.20
C GLU A 197 -8.30 9.01 -11.89
N TYR A 198 -8.53 8.67 -10.61
CA TYR A 198 -8.58 7.28 -10.17
C TYR A 198 -9.61 6.44 -10.91
N TYR A 199 -10.77 7.03 -11.22
CA TYR A 199 -11.80 6.34 -11.99
C TYR A 199 -11.34 5.99 -13.41
N GLU A 200 -10.67 6.91 -14.10
CA GLU A 200 -10.12 6.68 -15.44
C GLU A 200 -9.06 5.57 -15.43
N MET A 201 -8.17 5.58 -14.42
CA MET A 201 -7.14 4.56 -14.27
C MET A 201 -7.74 3.16 -14.03
N ILE A 202 -8.74 3.06 -13.14
CA ILE A 202 -9.33 1.77 -12.72
C ILE A 202 -10.33 1.22 -13.75
N TYR A 203 -11.28 2.04 -14.22
CA TYR A 203 -12.43 1.57 -15.00
C TYR A 203 -12.27 1.78 -16.52
N GLN A 204 -11.39 2.69 -16.94
CA GLN A 204 -11.20 3.01 -18.36
C GLN A 204 -9.85 2.53 -18.89
N ASN A 205 -9.06 1.83 -18.06
CA ASN A 205 -7.75 1.29 -18.40
C ASN A 205 -6.83 2.38 -18.98
N ARG A 206 -6.93 3.62 -18.45
CA ARG A 206 -6.06 4.73 -18.87
C ARG A 206 -4.62 4.37 -18.53
N GLY A 207 -3.78 4.27 -19.56
CA GLY A 207 -2.35 4.01 -19.40
C GLY A 207 -1.59 5.22 -18.86
N TYR A 208 -0.30 5.03 -18.62
CA TYR A 208 0.64 6.11 -18.30
C TYR A 208 1.68 6.24 -19.42
N ALA A 209 2.16 7.45 -19.67
CA ALA A 209 3.20 7.68 -20.68
C ALA A 209 4.56 7.18 -20.18
N LEU A 210 5.38 6.70 -21.12
CA LEU A 210 6.80 6.41 -20.90
C LEU A 210 7.58 7.73 -20.81
N ALA A 211 7.45 8.44 -19.69
CA ALA A 211 8.40 9.48 -19.36
C ALA A 211 9.59 8.83 -18.64
N HIS A 212 10.81 9.15 -19.07
CA HIS A 212 11.99 8.87 -18.26
C HIS A 212 11.89 9.65 -16.96
N VAL A 213 12.10 8.99 -15.82
CA VAL A 213 12.04 9.61 -14.50
C VAL A 213 13.15 10.66 -14.32
N GLU A 214 14.20 10.60 -15.13
CA GLU A 214 15.25 11.63 -15.22
C GLU A 214 14.81 12.93 -15.95
N GLN A 215 13.58 13.02 -16.46
CA GLN A 215 13.07 14.29 -16.95
C GLN A 215 12.95 15.29 -15.79
N ALA A 216 13.46 16.51 -15.97
CA ALA A 216 13.44 17.57 -14.96
C ALA A 216 12.05 17.75 -14.28
N ARG A 217 10.97 17.61 -15.05
CA ARG A 217 9.59 17.70 -14.56
C ARG A 217 9.19 16.60 -13.56
N VAL A 218 9.78 15.42 -13.64
CA VAL A 218 9.55 14.33 -12.67
C VAL A 218 10.35 14.60 -11.40
N ALA A 219 11.59 15.09 -11.53
CA ALA A 219 12.42 15.48 -10.39
C ALA A 219 11.74 16.58 -9.54
N GLU A 220 11.14 17.59 -10.18
CA GLU A 220 10.36 18.66 -9.48
C GLU A 220 9.23 18.09 -8.61
N ARG A 221 8.59 16.99 -9.01
CA ARG A 221 7.51 16.32 -8.25
C ARG A 221 8.03 15.49 -7.08
N LEU A 222 9.33 15.22 -7.03
CA LEU A 222 10.01 14.45 -6.00
C LEU A 222 10.74 15.34 -4.99
N GLU A 223 10.71 16.65 -5.17
CA GLU A 223 11.25 17.61 -4.21
C GLU A 223 10.37 17.74 -2.96
N PHE A 224 11.01 18.08 -1.85
CA PHE A 224 10.31 18.36 -0.61
C PHE A 224 9.27 19.49 -0.81
N GLY A 225 8.04 19.26 -0.37
CA GLY A 225 6.92 20.18 -0.56
C GLY A 225 6.12 19.96 -1.86
N SER A 226 6.71 19.30 -2.86
CA SER A 226 6.05 19.00 -4.15
C SER A 226 5.50 17.56 -4.23
N ILE A 227 5.99 16.67 -3.37
CA ILE A 227 5.51 15.27 -3.29
C ILE A 227 4.04 15.22 -2.86
N GLU A 228 3.16 14.87 -3.79
CA GLU A 228 1.70 14.87 -3.57
C GLU A 228 1.23 13.76 -2.60
N ASN A 229 1.90 12.59 -2.61
CA ASN A 229 1.45 11.43 -1.84
C ASN A 229 2.59 10.51 -1.40
N ASN A 230 2.45 9.96 -0.18
CA ASN A 230 3.41 9.02 0.41
C ASN A 230 3.52 7.69 -0.35
N LEU A 231 2.58 7.40 -1.27
CA LEU A 231 2.68 6.23 -2.16
C LEU A 231 3.98 6.25 -2.97
N ILE A 232 4.52 7.42 -3.30
CA ILE A 232 5.81 7.51 -3.99
C ILE A 232 6.92 6.83 -3.17
N PHE A 233 7.04 7.16 -1.88
CA PHE A 233 8.03 6.55 -0.98
C PHE A 233 7.73 5.08 -0.70
N ASN A 234 6.47 4.75 -0.38
CA ASN A 234 6.12 3.36 -0.02
C ASN A 234 6.21 2.42 -1.24
N TYR A 235 5.91 2.91 -2.44
CA TYR A 235 6.09 2.13 -3.66
C TYR A 235 7.57 1.96 -3.99
N LEU A 236 8.41 2.99 -3.83
CA LEU A 236 9.86 2.82 -3.94
C LEU A 236 10.39 1.76 -2.96
N ASP A 237 9.96 1.81 -1.69
CA ASP A 237 10.35 0.81 -0.70
C ASP A 237 9.88 -0.60 -1.10
N TYR A 238 8.72 -0.73 -1.74
CA TYR A 238 8.24 -1.99 -2.29
C TYR A 238 9.13 -2.49 -3.44
N LEU A 239 9.59 -1.60 -4.32
CA LEU A 239 10.50 -1.93 -5.42
C LEU A 239 11.89 -2.33 -4.88
N LEU A 240 12.44 -1.56 -3.94
CA LEU A 240 13.71 -1.89 -3.26
C LEU A 240 13.63 -3.25 -2.54
N TRP A 241 12.48 -3.54 -1.91
CA TRP A 241 12.23 -4.85 -1.32
C TRP A 241 12.24 -5.94 -2.38
N CYS A 242 11.52 -5.76 -3.50
CA CYS A 242 11.48 -6.71 -4.60
C CYS A 242 12.89 -6.99 -5.18
N GLU A 243 13.67 -5.94 -5.48
CA GLU A 243 15.05 -6.08 -5.96
C GLU A 243 15.94 -6.83 -4.96
N GLY A 244 15.81 -6.53 -3.67
CA GLY A 244 16.54 -7.24 -2.63
C GLY A 244 16.23 -8.73 -2.61
N ILE A 245 14.94 -9.10 -2.61
CA ILE A 245 14.51 -10.52 -2.61
C ILE A 245 14.98 -11.24 -3.89
N GLU A 246 14.85 -10.60 -5.06
CA GLU A 246 15.27 -11.19 -6.35
C GLU A 246 16.78 -11.45 -6.39
N ASN A 247 17.60 -10.62 -5.73
CA ASN A 247 19.06 -10.73 -5.74
C ASN A 247 19.65 -11.87 -4.89
N LYS A 248 18.85 -12.66 -4.15
CA LYS A 248 19.27 -13.79 -3.27
C LYS A 248 20.35 -13.49 -2.22
N THR A 249 20.89 -12.28 -2.17
CA THR A 249 21.85 -11.77 -1.19
C THR A 249 21.22 -10.73 -0.26
N ALA A 250 19.88 -10.57 -0.29
CA ALA A 250 19.19 -9.70 0.64
C ALA A 250 19.49 -10.09 2.08
N ASP A 251 19.83 -9.08 2.88
CA ASP A 251 19.96 -9.23 4.32
C ASP A 251 18.57 -9.33 4.99
N ASP A 252 18.59 -9.71 6.26
CA ASP A 252 17.37 -9.91 7.05
C ASP A 252 16.55 -8.62 7.23
N VAL A 253 17.18 -7.44 7.15
CA VAL A 253 16.49 -6.16 7.27
C VAL A 253 15.55 -5.97 6.09
N ILE A 254 16.00 -6.31 4.88
CA ILE A 254 15.15 -6.27 3.69
C ILE A 254 14.10 -7.38 3.76
N LYS A 255 14.50 -8.62 4.03
CA LYS A 255 13.57 -9.77 4.04
C LYS A 255 12.40 -9.58 5.00
N GLN A 256 12.68 -9.08 6.21
CA GLN A 256 11.68 -8.94 7.27
C GLN A 256 10.98 -7.58 7.30
N PHE A 257 11.23 -6.71 6.32
CA PHE A 257 10.65 -5.38 6.27
C PHE A 257 9.12 -5.42 6.24
N GLU A 258 8.49 -4.53 7.01
CA GLU A 258 7.05 -4.34 7.06
C GLU A 258 6.66 -2.86 6.93
N PHE A 259 5.62 -2.63 6.13
CA PHE A 259 5.00 -1.31 6.00
C PHE A 259 4.18 -0.97 7.25
N SER A 260 4.31 0.27 7.70
CA SER A 260 3.49 0.82 8.77
C SER A 260 3.06 2.24 8.43
N PHE A 261 2.11 2.79 9.18
CA PHE A 261 1.64 4.16 8.96
C PHE A 261 2.74 5.16 9.29
N ARG A 262 3.26 5.80 8.24
CA ARG A 262 4.28 6.83 8.29
C ARG A 262 3.83 7.96 7.37
N SER A 263 3.96 9.19 7.84
CA SER A 263 3.46 10.37 7.13
C SER A 263 4.39 11.57 7.19
N SER A 264 5.53 11.42 7.87
CA SER A 264 6.49 12.50 8.02
C SER A 264 7.62 12.29 7.04
N VAL A 265 7.78 13.22 6.11
CA VAL A 265 8.99 13.30 5.28
C VAL A 265 10.10 13.89 6.14
N GLU A 266 11.23 13.19 6.18
CA GLU A 266 12.42 13.55 6.93
C GLU A 266 13.59 13.79 5.97
N HIS A 267 14.33 14.86 6.23
CA HIS A 267 15.59 15.16 5.54
C HIS A 267 16.73 14.46 6.25
N PHE A 268 17.49 13.61 5.58
CA PHE A 268 18.60 12.90 6.24
C PHE A 268 19.72 13.88 6.63
N TYR A 269 20.10 14.79 5.74
CA TYR A 269 20.80 16.03 6.10
C TYR A 269 19.78 17.08 6.56
N PRO A 270 19.89 17.64 7.78
CA PRO A 270 18.86 18.51 8.35
C PRO A 270 18.75 19.87 7.63
N GLN A 271 17.55 20.43 7.61
CA GLN A 271 17.28 21.78 7.05
C GLN A 271 17.89 22.90 7.88
N HIS A 272 18.03 22.69 9.19
CA HIS A 272 18.63 23.64 10.12
C HIS A 272 19.75 22.95 10.89
N PRO A 273 20.94 22.75 10.28
CA PRO A 273 22.10 22.18 10.95
C PRO A 273 22.40 22.88 12.30
N MET A 274 22.88 22.12 13.29
CA MET A 274 23.37 22.71 14.54
C MET A 274 24.63 23.57 14.29
N ASP A 275 24.88 24.51 15.20
CA ASP A 275 26.04 25.41 15.15
C ASP A 275 27.36 24.65 14.85
N GLY A 276 28.11 25.16 13.86
CA GLY A 276 29.37 24.56 13.42
C GLY A 276 29.24 23.55 12.27
N HIS A 277 28.03 23.26 11.81
CA HIS A 277 27.79 22.50 10.58
C HIS A 277 27.44 23.41 9.40
N ILE A 278 27.67 22.91 8.18
CA ILE A 278 27.47 23.67 6.93
C ILE A 278 26.00 23.60 6.53
N ASP A 279 25.42 24.74 6.15
CA ASP A 279 24.12 24.78 5.50
C ASP A 279 24.21 24.24 4.07
N LEU A 280 23.40 23.23 3.75
CA LEU A 280 23.28 22.79 2.36
C LEU A 280 22.46 23.80 1.55
N GLY A 281 22.92 24.05 0.33
CA GLY A 281 22.14 24.80 -0.66
C GLY A 281 20.79 24.12 -0.92
N GLN A 282 19.77 24.94 -1.20
CA GLN A 282 18.40 24.48 -1.45
C GLN A 282 18.33 23.48 -2.60
N GLU A 283 19.21 23.64 -3.59
CA GLU A 283 19.39 22.76 -4.74
C GLU A 283 19.82 21.34 -4.38
N HIS A 284 20.35 21.11 -3.17
CA HIS A 284 20.71 19.77 -2.66
C HIS A 284 19.80 19.32 -1.52
N LEU A 285 19.41 20.25 -0.65
CA LEU A 285 18.69 19.97 0.59
C LEU A 285 17.35 19.26 0.34
N HIS A 286 16.56 19.74 -0.61
CA HIS A 286 15.19 19.28 -0.88
C HIS A 286 15.09 18.15 -1.91
N ARG A 287 16.23 17.67 -2.41
CA ARG A 287 16.30 16.59 -3.39
C ARG A 287 15.81 15.28 -2.78
N PHE A 288 15.15 14.48 -3.60
CA PHE A 288 14.60 13.18 -3.22
C PHE A 288 15.65 12.27 -2.61
N GLY A 289 16.89 12.31 -3.08
CA GLY A 289 18.02 11.58 -2.50
C GLY A 289 18.21 11.83 -0.99
N ASN A 290 17.88 13.02 -0.50
CA ASN A 290 17.97 13.40 0.90
C ASN A 290 16.69 13.13 1.71
N LEU A 291 15.60 12.69 1.08
CA LEU A 291 14.28 12.54 1.72
C LEU A 291 13.94 11.08 2.01
N CYS A 292 13.32 10.81 3.16
CA CYS A 292 12.77 9.50 3.50
C CYS A 292 11.49 9.64 4.34
N LEU A 293 10.68 8.57 4.40
CA LEU A 293 9.43 8.58 5.16
C LEU A 293 9.63 7.91 6.54
N ILE A 294 9.34 8.62 7.61
CA ILE A 294 9.41 8.10 8.98
C ILE A 294 8.15 8.45 9.79
N SER A 295 8.05 7.92 11.01
CA SER A 295 6.96 8.31 11.92
C SER A 295 7.15 9.75 12.41
N HIS A 296 6.05 10.46 12.65
CA HIS A 296 6.10 11.81 13.23
C HIS A 296 6.88 11.85 14.55
N SER A 297 6.66 10.87 15.42
CA SER A 297 7.36 10.78 16.71
C SER A 297 8.88 10.66 16.57
N LYS A 298 9.35 9.91 15.56
CA LYS A 298 10.80 9.81 15.27
C LYS A 298 11.29 11.09 14.64
N ASN A 299 10.55 11.69 13.72
CA ASN A 299 10.95 12.95 13.10
C ASN A 299 11.15 14.08 14.12
N SER A 300 10.19 14.24 15.04
CA SER A 300 10.31 15.23 16.12
C SER A 300 11.52 14.99 17.04
N ARG A 301 11.95 13.74 17.22
CA ARG A 301 13.14 13.40 18.03
C ARG A 301 14.44 13.64 17.29
N LEU A 302 14.47 13.38 15.99
CA LEU A 302 15.67 13.57 15.17
C LEU A 302 16.00 15.05 14.97
N SER A 303 15.00 15.89 14.76
CA SER A 303 15.16 17.35 14.68
C SER A 303 16.37 17.72 13.78
N ASN A 304 17.32 18.48 14.30
CA ASN A 304 18.48 18.99 13.60
C ASN A 304 19.71 18.06 13.65
N PHE A 305 19.51 16.77 13.93
CA PHE A 305 20.62 15.81 13.98
C PHE A 305 21.30 15.67 12.63
N GLN A 306 22.62 15.58 12.67
CA GLN A 306 23.43 15.30 11.49
C GLN A 306 23.26 13.85 11.01
N PRO A 307 23.54 13.55 9.73
CA PRO A 307 23.41 12.19 9.17
C PRO A 307 24.07 11.09 10.01
N LYS A 308 25.28 11.34 10.55
CA LYS A 308 25.98 10.38 11.44
C LYS A 308 25.20 10.07 12.71
N ALA A 309 24.63 11.09 13.35
CA ALA A 309 23.81 10.94 14.55
C ALA A 309 22.47 10.25 14.23
N LYS A 310 21.85 10.57 13.09
CA LYS A 310 20.63 9.90 12.61
C LYS A 310 20.88 8.41 12.36
N ARG A 311 21.96 8.04 11.66
CA ARG A 311 22.37 6.64 11.51
C ARG A 311 22.49 5.96 12.87
N ASP A 312 23.20 6.57 13.81
CA ASP A 312 23.41 5.99 15.13
C ASP A 312 22.09 5.76 15.88
N HIS A 313 21.13 6.68 15.74
CA HIS A 313 19.76 6.52 16.25
C HIS A 313 19.03 5.31 15.63
N PHE A 314 19.26 5.01 14.35
CA PHE A 314 18.61 3.87 13.67
C PHE A 314 19.34 2.52 13.82
N LYS A 315 20.54 2.47 14.41
CA LYS A 315 21.29 1.20 14.60
C LYS A 315 20.47 0.11 15.29
N ALA A 316 19.77 0.45 16.37
CA ALA A 316 18.94 -0.52 17.09
C ALA A 316 17.78 -1.02 16.22
N ALA A 317 17.15 -0.15 15.44
CA ALA A 317 16.07 -0.53 14.53
C ALA A 317 16.56 -1.44 13.40
N ILE A 318 17.75 -1.18 12.86
CA ILE A 318 18.42 -2.03 11.85
C ILE A 318 18.73 -3.41 12.43
N ASN A 319 19.37 -3.47 13.60
CA ASN A 319 19.71 -4.75 14.25
C ASN A 319 18.47 -5.60 14.56
N ASN A 320 17.36 -4.94 14.88
CA ASN A 320 16.07 -5.57 15.16
C ASN A 320 15.20 -5.77 13.90
N LYS A 321 15.73 -5.50 12.69
CA LYS A 321 15.02 -5.61 11.40
C LYS A 321 13.69 -4.84 11.34
N ASN A 322 13.60 -3.73 12.07
CA ASN A 322 12.39 -2.91 12.21
C ASN A 322 12.66 -1.46 11.79
N ILE A 323 13.33 -1.28 10.65
CA ILE A 323 13.60 0.04 10.09
C ILE A 323 12.34 0.67 9.48
N ASP A 324 12.31 2.00 9.44
CA ASP A 324 11.15 2.73 8.92
C ASP A 324 11.01 2.73 7.40
N THR A 325 12.10 2.59 6.66
CA THR A 325 12.00 2.69 5.21
C THR A 325 13.21 2.06 4.56
N LEU A 326 12.94 1.34 3.46
CA LEU A 326 13.89 0.84 2.46
C LEU A 326 14.94 1.89 2.11
N LYS A 327 14.42 3.07 1.79
CA LYS A 327 15.17 4.22 1.34
C LYS A 327 16.15 4.75 2.38
N LEU A 328 15.75 4.87 3.65
CA LEU A 328 16.65 5.31 4.73
C LEU A 328 17.74 4.27 4.97
N TYR A 329 17.40 2.98 4.90
CA TYR A 329 18.39 1.92 5.05
C TYR A 329 19.46 2.00 3.95
N SER A 330 19.06 2.28 2.70
CA SER A 330 20.02 2.47 1.59
C SER A 330 20.86 3.74 1.73
N MET A 331 20.30 4.84 2.25
CA MET A 331 21.09 6.04 2.60
C MET A 331 22.16 5.73 3.64
N ILE A 332 21.79 5.03 4.72
CA ILE A 332 22.72 4.64 5.79
C ILE A 332 23.86 3.77 5.24
N LYS A 333 23.54 2.77 4.41
CA LYS A 333 24.55 1.94 3.75
C LYS A 333 25.50 2.74 2.88
N SER A 334 24.96 3.66 2.07
CA SER A 334 25.77 4.53 1.22
C SER A 334 26.68 5.46 2.04
N MET A 335 26.18 6.02 3.14
CA MET A 335 26.97 6.82 4.08
C MET A 335 28.05 6.01 4.79
N ASP A 336 27.77 4.76 5.16
CA ASP A 336 28.76 3.90 5.84
C ASP A 336 29.91 3.50 4.90
N VAL A 337 29.67 3.42 3.59
CA VAL A 337 30.72 3.19 2.58
C VAL A 337 31.55 4.46 2.32
N SER A 338 30.90 5.61 2.19
CA SER A 338 31.58 6.88 1.83
C SER A 338 32.18 7.61 3.04
N GLY A 339 31.67 7.39 4.25
CA GLY A 339 32.09 8.07 5.47
C GLY A 339 31.43 9.44 5.72
N GLU A 340 30.60 9.91 4.77
CA GLU A 340 29.94 11.21 4.80
C GLU A 340 28.59 11.21 4.05
N TRP A 341 27.83 12.29 4.23
CA TRP A 341 26.58 12.50 3.52
C TRP A 341 26.47 13.98 3.17
N GLY A 342 26.84 14.32 1.94
CA GLY A 342 26.81 15.68 1.39
C GLY A 342 26.18 15.71 0.00
N PRO A 343 26.37 16.81 -0.75
CA PRO A 343 25.78 17.03 -2.08
C PRO A 343 25.97 15.86 -3.05
N ASP A 344 27.18 15.30 -3.12
CA ASP A 344 27.52 14.22 -4.04
C ASP A 344 26.79 12.92 -3.69
N GLN A 345 26.74 12.55 -2.40
CA GLN A 345 26.03 11.34 -1.96
C GLN A 345 24.51 11.50 -2.11
N ILE A 346 23.97 12.70 -1.87
CA ILE A 346 22.55 13.01 -2.10
C ILE A 346 22.21 12.84 -3.58
N GLN A 347 23.03 13.39 -4.48
CA GLN A 347 22.82 13.30 -5.92
C GLN A 347 22.93 11.86 -6.42
N GLU A 348 23.94 11.12 -5.98
CA GLU A 348 24.14 9.73 -6.36
C GLU A 348 23.01 8.84 -5.82
N HIS A 349 22.60 9.03 -4.56
CA HIS A 349 21.45 8.30 -4.00
C HIS A 349 20.17 8.58 -4.77
N GLU A 350 19.91 9.86 -5.09
CA GLU A 350 18.75 10.22 -5.90
C GLU A 350 18.75 9.49 -7.23
N LYS A 351 19.85 9.56 -7.99
CA LYS A 351 19.98 8.86 -9.27
C LYS A 351 19.70 7.37 -9.15
N ASN A 352 20.21 6.72 -8.10
CA ASN A 352 19.94 5.32 -7.83
C ASN A 352 18.44 5.05 -7.61
N MET A 353 17.75 5.88 -6.82
CA MET A 353 16.30 5.74 -6.59
C MET A 353 15.47 6.01 -7.85
N LEU A 354 15.85 6.97 -8.67
CA LEU A 354 15.18 7.22 -9.96
C LEU A 354 15.36 6.04 -10.92
N SER A 355 16.53 5.39 -10.90
CA SER A 355 16.78 4.20 -11.72
C SER A 355 15.85 3.02 -11.36
N VAL A 356 15.49 2.88 -10.08
CA VAL A 356 14.55 1.85 -9.61
C VAL A 356 13.17 2.07 -10.22
N PHE A 357 12.69 3.33 -10.26
CA PHE A 357 11.44 3.66 -10.94
C PHE A 357 11.53 3.42 -12.45
N ASP A 358 12.63 3.84 -13.10
CA ASP A 358 12.83 3.63 -14.53
C ASP A 358 12.85 2.13 -14.92
N HIS A 359 13.45 1.27 -14.10
CA HIS A 359 13.42 -0.18 -14.29
C HIS A 359 12.01 -0.74 -14.18
N ASP A 360 11.25 -0.31 -13.17
CA ASP A 360 9.87 -0.76 -12.97
C ASP A 360 8.92 -0.29 -14.09
N ILE A 361 9.07 0.95 -14.57
CA ILE A 361 8.32 1.47 -15.73
C ILE A 361 8.55 0.57 -16.96
N LYS A 362 9.81 0.22 -17.25
CA LYS A 362 10.18 -0.64 -18.39
C LYS A 362 9.61 -2.05 -18.24
N ARG A 363 9.65 -2.63 -17.04
CA ARG A 363 9.05 -3.94 -16.74
C ARG A 363 7.53 -3.92 -16.95
N GLY A 364 6.86 -2.85 -16.53
CA GLY A 364 5.41 -2.69 -16.63
C GLY A 364 4.88 -2.53 -18.06
N VAL A 365 5.69 -2.09 -19.02
CA VAL A 365 5.28 -1.99 -20.44
C VAL A 365 5.44 -3.31 -21.20
N GLN A 366 6.31 -4.20 -20.70
CA GLN A 366 6.56 -5.51 -21.32
C GLN A 366 5.57 -6.60 -20.84
N ALA A 367 4.80 -6.33 -19.79
CA ALA A 367 3.85 -7.22 -19.14
C ALA A 367 2.40 -6.82 -19.45
#